data_AF-W2N0Q2-F1
#
_entry.id   AF-W2N0Q2-F1
#
_cell.length_a   1.000
_cell.length_b   1.000
_cell.length_c   1.000
_cell.angle_alpha   90.00
_cell.angle_beta   90.00
_cell.angle_gamma   90.00
#
_symmetry.space_group_name_H-M   'P 1'
#
loop_
_entity.id
_entity.type
_entity.pdbx_description
1 polymer ?
#
loop_
_entity_poly.entity_id
_entity_poly.type
_entity_poly.pdbx_seq_one_letter_code
_entity_poly.pdbx_strand_id
1 'polypeptide(L)'
;MESVVKAVQKSIGEGMPKSFGLVIDGCTQATEHFLAVYACYESSDGPRFQLLSMAPIIDEPDDALNADGHAAAIARFLPFFGRSLDD
;
A
#
# COMPACT_ATOMS: atom_id res chain seq x y z
N MET A 1 12.30 17.08 4.18
CA MET A 1 11.62 15.78 4.40
C MET A 1 10.65 15.49 3.27
N GLU A 2 9.64 16.34 3.02
CA GLU A 2 8.66 16.12 1.93
C GLU A 2 9.26 15.87 0.54
N SER A 3 10.29 16.62 0.16
CA SER A 3 10.95 16.45 -1.14
C SER A 3 11.52 15.05 -1.34
N VAL A 4 12.08 14.48 -0.27
CA VAL A 4 12.64 13.13 -0.25
C VAL A 4 11.51 12.11 -0.33
N VAL A 5 10.43 12.29 0.43
CA VAL A 5 9.26 11.40 0.41
C VAL A 5 8.67 11.32 -1.00
N LYS A 6 8.41 12.48 -1.63
CA LYS A 6 7.88 12.53 -3.00
C LYS A 6 8.83 11.90 -4.02
N ALA A 7 10.14 12.10 -3.87
CA ALA A 7 11.13 11.48 -4.75
C ALA A 7 11.14 9.94 -4.62
N VAL A 8 11.05 9.43 -3.40
CA VAL A 8 10.97 7.98 -3.14
C VAL A 8 9.68 7.39 -3.69
N GLN A 9 8.54 8.03 -3.43
CA GLN A 9 7.24 7.59 -3.95
C GLN A 9 7.22 7.55 -5.49
N LYS A 10 7.77 8.59 -6.14
CA LYS A 10 7.92 8.62 -7.60
C LYS A 10 8.82 7.50 -8.10
N SER A 11 9.97 7.28 -7.46
CA SER A 11 10.91 6.23 -7.85
C SER A 11 10.31 4.83 -7.70
N ILE A 12 9.54 4.59 -6.64
CA ILE A 12 8.78 3.35 -6.47
C ILE A 12 7.74 3.21 -7.58
N GLY A 13 6.97 4.27 -7.83
CA GLY A 13 5.99 4.36 -8.91
C GLY A 13 6.58 3.95 -10.25
N GLU A 14 7.67 4.58 -10.67
CA GLU A 14 8.36 4.32 -11.95
C GLU A 14 8.91 2.88 -12.06
N GLY A 15 9.26 2.25 -10.94
CA GLY A 15 9.76 0.87 -10.91
C GLY A 15 8.68 -0.22 -10.94
N MET A 16 7.40 0.14 -10.81
CA MET A 16 6.28 -0.81 -10.83
C MET A 16 5.73 -1.02 -12.26
N PRO A 17 5.24 -2.22 -12.60
CA PRO A 17 4.47 -2.43 -13.81
C PRO A 17 3.12 -1.70 -13.75
N LYS A 18 2.43 -1.57 -14.89
CA LYS A 18 1.06 -1.01 -14.92
C LYS A 18 0.08 -1.84 -14.10
N SER A 19 0.15 -3.17 -14.22
CA SER A 19 -0.67 -4.11 -13.47
C SER A 19 0.20 -4.88 -12.49
N PHE A 20 -0.21 -4.91 -11.23
CA PHE A 20 0.46 -5.61 -10.13
C PHE A 20 -0.60 -6.14 -9.16
N GLY A 21 -0.23 -7.16 -8.39
CA GLY A 21 -1.05 -7.65 -7.29
C GLY A 21 -0.83 -6.82 -6.02
N LEU A 22 -1.80 -6.84 -5.12
CA LEU A 22 -1.65 -6.32 -3.77
C LEU A 22 -1.58 -7.46 -2.77
N VAL A 23 -0.60 -7.42 -1.87
CA VAL A 23 -0.55 -8.28 -0.69
C VAL A 23 -0.89 -7.43 0.51
N ILE A 24 -1.92 -7.86 1.24
CA ILE A 24 -2.36 -7.23 2.48
C ILE A 24 -1.89 -8.13 3.62
N ASP A 25 -1.00 -7.62 4.47
CA ASP A 25 -0.43 -8.35 5.59
C ASP A 25 -0.77 -7.62 6.91
N GLY A 26 -1.34 -8.36 7.85
CA GLY A 26 -1.66 -7.85 9.18
C GLY A 26 -0.52 -8.17 10.14
N CYS A 27 0.13 -7.16 10.70
CA CYS A 27 1.14 -7.36 11.73
C CYS A 27 0.67 -6.81 13.08
N THR A 28 0.97 -7.52 14.17
CA THR A 28 0.65 -7.06 15.52
C THR A 28 1.96 -6.76 16.24
N GLN A 29 2.13 -5.53 16.71
CA GLN A 29 3.25 -5.15 17.55
C GLN A 29 2.72 -4.69 18.90
N ALA A 30 3.02 -5.48 19.94
CA ALA A 30 2.47 -5.30 21.29
C ALA A 30 0.93 -5.25 21.29
N THR A 31 0.34 -4.07 21.44
CA THR A 31 -1.11 -3.85 21.50
C THR A 31 -1.67 -3.22 20.22
N GLU A 32 -0.82 -2.86 19.26
CA GLU A 32 -1.23 -2.20 18.03
C GLU A 32 -1.22 -3.18 16.86
N HIS A 33 -2.35 -3.28 16.18
CA HIS A 33 -2.50 -4.00 14.92
C HIS A 33 -2.24 -3.04 13.78
N PHE A 34 -1.40 -3.42 12.82
CA PHE A 34 -1.10 -2.65 11.62
C PHE A 34 -1.48 -3.44 10.38
N LEU A 35 -1.94 -2.71 9.38
CA LEU A 35 -2.12 -3.22 8.04
C LEU A 35 -0.97 -2.73 7.16
N ALA A 36 -0.16 -3.67 6.67
CA ALA A 36 0.83 -3.43 5.64
C ALA A 36 0.25 -3.79 4.27
N VAL A 37 0.44 -2.92 3.29
CA VAL A 37 0.05 -3.17 1.90
C VAL A 37 1.29 -3.12 1.02
N TYR A 38 1.52 -4.20 0.28
CA TYR A 38 2.63 -4.35 -0.65
C TYR A 38 2.13 -4.45 -2.09
N ALA A 39 2.85 -3.84 -3.03
CA ALA A 39 2.78 -4.20 -4.43
C ALA A 39 3.57 -5.49 -4.65
N CYS A 40 2.95 -6.47 -5.32
CA CYS A 40 3.54 -7.75 -5.69
C CYS A 40 3.54 -7.91 -7.21
N TYR A 41 4.71 -8.13 -7.80
CA TYR A 41 4.85 -8.32 -9.23
C TYR A 41 6.13 -9.07 -9.58
N GLU A 42 6.17 -9.70 -10.76
CA GLU A 42 7.38 -10.32 -11.30
C GLU A 42 8.27 -9.28 -11.97
N SER A 43 9.58 -9.35 -11.74
CA SER A 43 10.59 -8.60 -12.48
C SER A 43 11.64 -9.55 -13.08
N SER A 44 12.56 -9.02 -13.89
CA SER A 44 13.69 -9.79 -14.42
C SER A 44 14.58 -10.42 -13.35
N ASP A 45 14.53 -9.89 -12.13
CA ASP A 45 15.32 -10.35 -10.98
C ASP A 45 14.51 -11.25 -10.03
N GLY A 46 13.30 -11.65 -10.45
CA GLY A 46 12.36 -12.44 -9.68
C GLY A 46 11.23 -11.61 -9.04
N PRO A 47 10.48 -12.21 -8.10
CA PRO A 47 9.32 -11.57 -7.49
C PRO A 47 9.73 -10.37 -6.63
N ARG A 48 9.00 -9.27 -6.78
CA ARG A 48 9.19 -8.02 -6.05
C ARG A 48 8.01 -7.79 -5.11
N PHE A 49 8.32 -7.37 -3.88
CA PHE A 49 7.35 -7.01 -2.85
C PHE A 49 7.70 -5.62 -2.32
N GLN A 50 7.04 -4.59 -2.83
CA GLN A 50 7.32 -3.20 -2.48
C GLN A 50 6.29 -2.69 -1.49
N LEU A 51 6.72 -2.28 -0.29
CA LEU A 51 5.83 -1.71 0.71
C LEU A 51 5.29 -0.36 0.21
N LEU A 52 3.95 -0.23 0.18
CA LEU A 52 3.24 0.98 -0.26
C LEU A 52 2.68 1.77 0.92
N SER A 53 2.14 1.06 1.91
CA SER A 53 1.53 1.66 3.09
C SER A 53 1.69 0.73 4.28
N MET A 54 1.89 1.31 5.46
CA MET A 54 1.79 0.63 6.74
C MET A 54 1.11 1.59 7.70
N ALA A 55 -0.09 1.23 8.16
CA ALA A 55 -0.89 2.08 9.03
C ALA A 55 -1.51 1.25 10.16
N PRO A 56 -1.63 1.81 11.37
CA PRO A 56 -2.36 1.15 12.44
C PRO A 56 -3.84 1.01 12.05
N ILE A 57 -4.43 -0.12 12.43
CA ILE A 57 -5.85 -0.37 12.33
C ILE A 57 -6.49 0.20 13.59
N ILE A 58 -7.39 1.16 13.41
CA ILE A 58 -8.18 1.70 14.52
C ILE A 58 -9.43 0.84 14.61
N ASP A 59 -9.55 0.02 15.65
CA ASP A 59 -10.74 -0.80 15.90
C ASP A 59 -11.81 0.07 16.60
N GLU A 60 -12.32 1.06 15.87
CA GLU A 60 -13.42 1.92 16.31
C GLU A 60 -14.78 1.29 15.93
N PRO A 61 -15.86 1.51 16.71
CA PRO A 61 -17.18 0.93 16.43
C PRO A 61 -17.73 1.25 15.03
N ASP A 62 -17.30 2.39 14.47
CA ASP A 62 -17.69 2.86 13.14
C ASP A 62 -16.68 2.45 12.04
N ASP A 63 -15.51 1.90 12.40
CA ASP A 63 -14.50 1.42 11.45
C ASP A 63 -14.77 -0.04 11.12
N ALA A 64 -15.67 -0.27 10.15
CA ALA A 64 -16.26 -1.58 9.88
C ALA A 64 -15.28 -2.64 9.32
N LEU A 65 -13.99 -2.31 9.14
CA LEU A 65 -12.93 -3.16 8.57
C LEU A 65 -13.40 -4.01 7.37
N ASN A 66 -14.25 -3.40 6.54
CA ASN A 66 -14.91 -4.07 5.44
C ASN A 66 -14.13 -3.85 4.12
N ALA A 67 -14.51 -4.61 3.09
CA ALA A 67 -13.83 -4.54 1.80
C ALA A 67 -13.85 -3.12 1.19
N ASP A 68 -14.96 -2.39 1.32
CA ASP A 68 -15.10 -1.04 0.78
C ASP A 68 -14.18 -0.04 1.48
N GLY A 69 -14.04 -0.15 2.80
CA GLY A 69 -13.12 0.66 3.61
C GLY A 69 -11.66 0.40 3.22
N HIS A 70 -11.29 -0.88 3.04
CA HIS A 70 -9.96 -1.24 2.54
C HIS A 70 -9.71 -0.71 1.12
N ALA A 71 -10.68 -0.81 0.21
CA ALA A 71 -10.55 -0.28 -1.14
C ALA A 71 -10.39 1.25 -1.14
N ALA A 72 -11.18 1.97 -0.32
CA ALA A 72 -11.07 3.41 -0.18
C ALA A 72 -9.71 3.85 0.39
N ALA A 73 -9.18 3.11 1.37
CA ALA A 73 -7.85 3.35 1.92
C ALA A 73 -6.75 3.15 0.86
N ILE A 74 -6.84 2.09 0.06
CA ILE A 74 -5.90 1.80 -1.04
C ILE A 74 -5.97 2.91 -2.10
N ALA A 75 -7.17 3.29 -2.54
CA ALA A 75 -7.38 4.36 -3.51
C ALA A 75 -6.76 5.70 -3.06
N ARG A 76 -6.69 5.94 -1.74
CA ARG A 76 -6.14 7.18 -1.18
C ARG A 76 -4.61 7.28 -1.30
N PHE A 77 -3.87 6.17 -1.17
CA PHE A 77 -2.41 6.22 -1.21
C PHE A 77 -1.78 5.85 -2.55
N LEU A 78 -2.47 5.10 -3.42
CA LEU A 78 -1.97 4.74 -4.75
C LEU A 78 -1.53 5.95 -5.61
N PRO A 79 -2.22 7.11 -5.59
CA PRO A 79 -1.82 8.28 -6.35
C PRO A 79 -0.43 8.82 -6.02
N PHE A 80 0.09 8.55 -4.81
CA PHE A 80 1.46 8.94 -4.46
C PHE A 80 2.51 8.26 -5.34
N PHE A 81 2.18 7.08 -5.87
CA PHE A 81 3.02 6.28 -6.75
C PHE A 81 2.63 6.42 -8.23
N GLY A 82 1.72 7.34 -8.56
CA GLY A 82 1.18 7.49 -9.91
C GLY A 82 0.32 6.31 -10.37
N ARG A 83 -0.40 5.68 -9.43
CA ARG A 83 -1.29 4.52 -9.67
C ARG A 83 -2.72 4.82 -9.27
N SER A 84 -3.66 4.09 -9.85
CA SER A 84 -5.07 4.10 -9.49
C SER A 84 -5.65 2.68 -9.47
N LEU A 85 -6.87 2.53 -8.94
CA LEU A 85 -7.61 1.26 -9.00
C LEU A 85 -8.27 1.02 -10.37
N ASP A 86 -8.35 2.07 -11.19
CA ASP A 86 -9.03 2.08 -12.49
C ASP A 86 -8.06 1.92 -13.69
N ASP A 87 -6.76 1.69 -13.43
CA ASP A 87 -5.69 1.54 -14.43
C ASP A 87 -5.69 0.20 -15.19
#